data_AF-A0A370WWN9-F1
#
_entry.id   AF-A0A370WWN9-F1
#
_cell.length_a   1.000
_cell.length_b   1.000
_cell.length_c   1.000
_cell.angle_alpha   90.00
_cell.angle_beta   90.00
_cell.angle_gamma   90.00
#
_symmetry.space_group_name_H-M   'P 1'
#
loop_
_entity.id
_entity.type
_entity.pdbx_description
1 polymer ?
#
loop_
_entity_poly.entity_id
_entity_poly.type
_entity_poly.pdbx_seq_one_letter_code
_entity_poly.pdbx_strand_id
1 'polypeptide(L)' 'MTTTEQRLTELEVRLAFVDDAVQALVAADADQSLRIATLERLVRDLRSELATVRIGQAPDPHSEPPPPHY' A
#
# COMPACT_ATOMS: atom_id res chain seq x y z
N MET A 1 9.09 51.69 -6.00
CA MET A 1 8.12 50.61 -5.75
C MET A 1 7.28 50.99 -4.55
N THR A 2 5.97 50.84 -4.65
CA THR A 2 5.03 51.08 -3.55
C THR A 2 5.02 49.89 -2.57
N THR A 3 4.67 50.10 -1.30
CA THR A 3 4.59 49.02 -0.30
C THR A 3 3.64 47.89 -0.73
N THR A 4 2.58 48.22 -1.48
CA THR A 4 1.63 47.24 -2.01
C THR A 4 2.29 46.34 -3.08
N GLU A 5 3.08 46.90 -3.99
CA GLU A 5 3.82 46.12 -5.00
C GLU A 5 4.80 45.15 -4.34
N GLN A 6 5.51 45.60 -3.30
CA GLN A 6 6.45 44.74 -2.56
C GLN A 6 5.74 43.54 -1.90
N ARG A 7 4.59 43.79 -1.26
CA ARG A 7 3.80 42.72 -0.64
C ARG A 7 3.20 41.76 -1.67
N LEU A 8 2.80 42.27 -2.83
CA LEU A 8 2.30 41.42 -3.93
C LEU A 8 3.40 40.50 -4.45
N THR A 9 4.60 41.04 -4.72
CA THR A 9 5.76 40.23 -5.16
C THR A 9 6.13 39.17 -4.13
N GLU A 10 6.09 39.49 -2.83
CA GLU A 10 6.35 38.51 -1.78
C GLU A 10 5.31 37.38 -1.76
N LEU A 11 4.02 37.71 -1.95
CA LEU A 11 2.96 36.72 -2.04
C LEU A 11 3.07 35.83 -3.27
N GLU A 12 3.45 36.39 -4.43
CA GLU A 12 3.68 35.63 -5.66
C GLU A 12 4.81 34.61 -5.49
N VAL A 13 5.92 35.04 -4.87
CA VAL A 13 7.04 34.15 -4.56
C VAL A 13 6.59 33.03 -3.61
N ARG A 14 5.88 33.37 -2.53
CA ARG A 14 5.35 32.37 -1.59
C ARG A 14 4.39 31.41 -2.25
N LEU A 15 3.53 31.89 -3.15
CA LEU A 15 2.58 31.05 -3.87
C LEU A 15 3.31 30.05 -4.77
N ALA A 16 4.34 30.49 -5.51
CA ALA A 16 5.15 29.59 -6.33
C ALA A 16 5.79 28.46 -5.49
N PHE A 17 6.33 28.78 -4.30
CA PHE A 17 6.87 27.76 -3.39
C PHE A 17 5.80 26.79 -2.88
N VAL A 18 4.59 27.28 -2.60
CA VAL A 18 3.48 26.41 -2.16
C VAL A 18 3.03 25.50 -3.29
N ASP A 19 2.92 26.02 -4.52
CA ASP A 19 2.56 25.23 -5.69
C ASP A 19 3.58 24.11 -5.94
N ASP A 20 4.88 24.42 -5.88
CA ASP A 20 5.96 23.42 -6.00
C ASP A 20 5.88 22.36 -4.89
N ALA A 21 5.64 22.78 -3.65
CA ALA A 21 5.51 21.86 -2.51
C ALA A 21 4.29 20.94 -2.65
N VAL A 22 3.16 21.47 -3.14
CA VAL A 22 1.95 20.68 -3.41
C VAL A 22 2.21 19.66 -4.52
N GLN A 23 2.87 20.04 -5.60
CA GLN A 23 3.23 19.11 -6.67
C GLN A 23 4.15 17.99 -6.16
N ALA A 24 5.14 18.32 -5.34
CA ALA A 24 6.02 17.33 -4.72
C ALA A 24 5.25 16.34 -3.82
N LEU A 25 4.28 16.84 -3.04
CA LEU A 25 3.43 16.00 -2.20
C LEU A 25 2.54 15.06 -3.03
N VAL A 26 1.93 15.56 -4.10
CA VAL A 26 1.11 14.73 -5.01
C VAL A 26 1.94 13.62 -5.64
N ALA A 27 3.17 13.92 -6.07
CA ALA A 27 4.08 12.91 -6.61
C ALA A 27 4.45 11.85 -5.58
N ALA A 28 4.74 12.26 -4.34
CA ALA A 28 5.05 11.34 -3.24
C ALA A 28 3.86 10.44 -2.86
N ASP A 29 2.64 11.00 -2.84
CA ASP A 29 1.41 10.26 -2.57
C ASP A 29 1.13 9.19 -3.64
N ALA A 30 1.34 9.53 -4.91
CA ALA A 30 1.20 8.58 -6.01
C ALA A 30 2.19 7.40 -5.89
N ASP A 31 3.46 7.69 -5.58
CA ASP A 31 4.49 6.64 -5.37
C ASP A 31 4.14 5.73 -4.18
N GLN A 32 3.71 6.32 -3.06
CA GLN A 32 3.27 5.57 -1.88
C GLN A 32 2.06 4.70 -2.18
N SER A 33 1.07 5.22 -2.91
CA SER A 33 -0.12 4.47 -3.32
C SER A 33 0.22 3.25 -4.17
N LEU A 34 1.14 3.39 -5.13
CA LEU A 34 1.63 2.26 -5.94
C LEU A 34 2.38 1.23 -5.10
N ARG A 35 3.21 1.69 -4.15
CA ARG A 35 3.94 0.81 -3.25
C ARG A 35 3.00 0.03 -2.33
N ILE A 36 1.97 0.67 -1.79
CA ILE A 36 0.94 0.02 -0.97
C ILE A 36 0.21 -1.05 -1.79
N ALA A 37 -0.27 -0.71 -2.99
CA ALA A 37 -0.95 -1.68 -3.86
C ALA A 37 -0.08 -2.91 -4.17
N THR A 38 1.23 -2.70 -4.36
CA THR A 38 2.21 -3.77 -4.56
C THR A 38 2.34 -4.65 -3.31
N LEU A 39 2.49 -4.04 -2.13
CA LEU A 39 2.60 -4.77 -0.86
C LEU A 39 1.33 -5.57 -0.54
N GLU A 40 0.16 -4.98 -0.77
CA GLU A 40 -1.12 -5.69 -0.59
C GLU A 40 -1.22 -6.92 -1.47
N ARG A 41 -0.76 -6.83 -2.74
CA ARG A 41 -0.71 -7.98 -3.63
C ARG A 41 0.21 -9.06 -3.09
N LEU A 42 1.43 -8.71 -2.69
CA LEU A 42 2.39 -9.66 -2.13
C LEU A 42 1.84 -10.36 -0.88
N VAL A 43 1.15 -9.64 0.00
CA VAL A 43 0.51 -10.23 1.18
C VAL A 43 -0.60 -11.21 0.79
N ARG A 44 -1.41 -10.90 -0.23
CA ARG A 44 -2.43 -11.84 -0.72
C ARG A 44 -1.79 -13.11 -1.31
N ASP A 45 -0.74 -12.95 -2.11
CA ASP A 45 -0.03 -14.06 -2.74
C ASP A 45 0.59 -14.99 -1.66
N LEU A 46 1.29 -14.43 -0.67
CA LEU A 46 1.84 -15.18 0.46
C LEU A 46 0.76 -15.92 1.27
N ARG A 47 -0.41 -15.29 1.50
CA ARG A 47 -1.52 -15.96 2.18
C ARG A 47 -2.07 -17.13 1.37
N SER A 48 -2.10 -17.01 0.04
CA SER A 48 -2.50 -18.10 -0.85
C SER A 48 -1.50 -19.26 -0.75
N GLU A 49 -0.19 -18.98 -0.84
CA GLU A 49 0.85 -19.99 -0.72
C GLU A 49 0.78 -20.74 0.62
N LEU A 50 0.60 -20.03 1.74
CA LEU A 50 0.45 -20.64 3.06
C LEU A 50 -0.80 -21.52 3.16
N ALA A 51 -1.91 -21.12 2.53
CA ALA A 51 -3.12 -21.94 2.49
C ALA A 51 -2.88 -23.24 1.71
N THR A 52 -2.18 -23.17 0.57
CA THR A 52 -1.80 -24.35 -0.22
C THR A 52 -0.92 -25.31 0.58
N VAL A 53 0.10 -24.79 1.29
CA VAL A 53 0.97 -25.61 2.14
C VAL A 53 0.17 -26.31 3.24
N ARG A 54 -0.76 -25.60 3.89
CA ARG A 54 -1.60 -26.18 4.95
C ARG A 54 -2.51 -27.31 4.43
N ILE A 55 -3.08 -27.16 3.23
CA ILE A 55 -3.89 -28.21 2.60
C ILE A 55 -3.03 -29.43 2.27
N GLY A 56 -1.80 -29.23 1.76
CA GLY A 56 -0.87 -30.32 1.46
C GLY A 56 -0.40 -31.12 2.68
N GLN A 57 -0.58 -30.60 3.89
CA GLN A 57 -0.27 -31.28 5.16
C GLN A 57 -1.49 -31.92 5.84
N ALA A 58 -2.67 -31.87 5.23
CA ALA A 58 -3.86 -32.50 5.80
C ALA A 58 -3.69 -34.04 5.86
N PRO A 59 -4.06 -34.71 6.97
CA PRO A 59 -4.00 -36.16 7.08
C PRO A 59 -4.85 -36.83 6.00
N ASP A 60 -4.34 -37.89 5.40
CA ASP A 60 -5.10 -38.70 4.44
C ASP A 60 -6.26 -39.38 5.17
N PRO A 61 -7.54 -39.11 4.80
CA PRO A 61 -8.72 -39.72 5.42
C PRO A 61 -8.78 -41.24 5.23
N HIS A 62 -7.97 -41.84 4.35
CA HIS A 62 -7.79 -43.29 4.24
C HIS A 62 -6.87 -43.89 5.33
N SER A 63 -6.28 -43.06 6.19
CA SER A 63 -5.41 -43.47 7.30
C SER A 63 -6.17 -43.75 8.60
N GLU A 64 -7.50 -43.56 8.63
CA GLU A 64 -8.30 -43.84 9.83
C GLU A 64 -8.56 -45.35 9.97
N PRO A 65 -8.31 -45.94 11.15
CA PRO A 65 -8.67 -47.33 11.41
C PRO A 65 -10.20 -47.51 11.29
N PRO A 66 -10.70 -48.63 10.75
CA PRO A 66 -12.14 -48.86 10.62
C PRO A 66 -12.83 -48.84 12.01
N PRO A 67 -14.10 -48.38 12.08
CA PRO A 67 -14.79 -48.23 13.36
C PRO A 67 -14.92 -49.57 14.10
N PRO A 68 -14.78 -49.58 15.43
CA PRO A 68 -15.00 -50.78 16.23
C PRO A 68 -16.47 -51.22 16.13
N HIS A 69 -16.69 -52.49 15.78
CA HIS A 69 -18.01 -53.12 15.84
C HIS A 69 -18.29 -53.50 17.31
N TYR A 70 -19.28 -52.83 17.92
CA TYR A 70 -19.83 -53.15 19.25
C TYR A 70 -21.07 -54.05 19.16
#